data_AF-A0A1E5INR0-F1
#
_entry.id   AF-A0A1E5INR0-F1
#
_cell.length_a   1.000
_cell.length_b   1.000
_cell.length_c   1.000
_cell.angle_alpha   90.00
_cell.angle_beta   90.00
_cell.angle_gamma   90.00
#
_symmetry.space_group_name_H-M   'P 1'
#
loop_
_entity.id
_entity.type
_entity.pdbx_description
1 polymer ?
#
loop_
_entity_poly.entity_id
_entity_poly.type
_entity_poly.pdbx_seq_one_letter_code
_entity_poly.pdbx_strand_id
1 'polypeptide(L)' 'MKHIDEIKINSFLEIKASEKEVDGILEKTKQFKRLIVEESAKLLSVSSSVLLKKIYDTASYLKNAVLHQKKTYVGK' A
#
# COMPACT_ATOMS: atom_id res chain seq x y z
N MET A 1 -3.25 -9.21 -23.74
CA MET A 1 -3.09 -9.68 -22.34
C MET A 1 -1.84 -10.55 -22.15
N LYS A 2 -0.67 -10.19 -22.71
CA LYS A 2 0.57 -11.03 -22.62
C LYS A 2 1.35 -10.89 -21.29
N HIS A 3 0.92 -10.02 -20.38
CA HIS A 3 1.60 -9.72 -19.09
C HIS A 3 0.72 -9.96 -17.86
N ILE A 4 -0.48 -10.48 -18.06
CA ILE A 4 -1.45 -10.76 -17.00
C ILE A 4 -1.53 -12.28 -16.91
N ASP A 5 -1.00 -12.82 -15.82
CA ASP A 5 -1.02 -14.25 -15.52
C ASP A 5 -2.21 -14.51 -14.59
N GLU A 6 -3.24 -15.18 -15.12
CA GLU A 6 -4.47 -15.47 -14.39
C GLU A 6 -4.24 -16.42 -13.22
N ILE A 7 -3.34 -17.39 -13.36
CA ILE A 7 -2.99 -18.33 -12.29
C ILE A 7 -2.37 -17.53 -11.13
N LYS A 8 -1.46 -16.61 -11.46
CA LYS A 8 -0.83 -15.73 -10.47
C LYS A 8 -1.80 -14.74 -9.84
N ILE A 9 -2.79 -14.24 -10.57
CA ILE A 9 -3.82 -13.36 -10.00
C ILE A 9 -4.72 -14.13 -9.04
N ASN A 10 -5.16 -15.32 -9.44
CA ASN A 10 -6.04 -16.14 -8.60
C ASN A 10 -5.35 -16.51 -7.28
N SER A 11 -4.04 -16.78 -7.28
CA SER A 11 -3.32 -17.01 -6.03
C SER A 11 -3.28 -15.79 -5.10
N PHE A 12 -3.40 -14.58 -5.63
CA PHE A 12 -3.48 -13.36 -4.82
C PHE A 12 -4.85 -13.13 -4.18
N LEU A 13 -5.92 -13.69 -4.74
CA LEU A 13 -7.27 -13.57 -4.17
C LEU A 13 -7.43 -14.35 -2.86
N GLU A 14 -6.60 -15.38 -2.65
CA GLU A 14 -6.62 -16.20 -1.43
C GLU A 14 -5.68 -15.68 -0.33
N ILE A 15 -4.90 -14.64 -0.61
CA ILE A 15 -3.94 -14.08 0.34
C ILE A 15 -4.66 -13.53 1.56
N LYS A 16 -4.21 -13.95 2.75
CA LYS A 16 -4.53 -13.30 4.02
C LYS A 16 -3.28 -12.65 4.55
N ALA A 17 -3.41 -11.42 5.02
CA ALA A 17 -2.32 -10.70 5.67
C ALA A 17 -2.53 -10.72 7.18
N SER A 18 -1.49 -11.13 7.91
CA SER A 18 -1.43 -10.89 9.35
C SER A 18 -1.21 -9.40 9.64
N GLU A 19 -1.59 -8.95 10.84
CA GLU A 19 -1.34 -7.57 11.27
C GLU A 19 0.16 -7.20 11.16
N LYS A 20 1.06 -8.11 11.52
CA LYS A 20 2.51 -7.91 11.41
C LYS A 20 2.96 -7.65 9.98
N GLU A 21 2.39 -8.37 9.01
CA GLU A 21 2.69 -8.15 7.59
C GLU A 21 2.16 -6.80 7.11
N VAL A 22 0.94 -6.44 7.50
CA VAL A 22 0.35 -5.13 7.17
C VAL A 22 1.23 -4.02 7.73
N ASP A 23 1.58 -4.08 9.01
CA ASP A 23 2.44 -3.09 9.65
C ASP A 23 3.81 -2.98 8.96
N GLY A 24 4.42 -4.11 8.59
CA GLY A 24 5.68 -4.12 7.83
C GLY A 24 5.57 -3.44 6.46
N ILE A 25 4.47 -3.68 5.74
CA ILE A 25 4.19 -3.03 4.45
C ILE A 25 3.99 -1.52 4.63
N LEU A 26 3.23 -1.11 5.64
CA LEU A 26 2.98 0.31 5.92
C LEU A 26 4.26 1.06 6.29
N GLU A 27 5.13 0.46 7.11
CA GLU A 27 6.44 1.04 7.44
C GLU A 27 7.35 1.18 6.21
N LYS A 28 7.37 0.17 5.33
CA LYS A 28 8.06 0.28 4.03
C LYS A 28 7.50 1.43 3.19
N THR A 29 6.17 1.57 3.15
CA THR A 29 5.50 2.60 2.35
C THR A 29 5.79 4.01 2.88
N LYS A 30 5.86 4.20 4.20
CA LYS A 30 6.26 5.48 4.83
C LYS A 30 7.66 5.94 4.45
N GLN A 31 8.53 5.02 4.03
CA GLN A 31 9.86 5.32 3.47
C GLN A 31 9.82 5.65 1.97
N PHE A 32 8.63 5.86 1.38
CA PHE A 32 8.41 6.09 -0.05
C PHE A 32 8.93 4.97 -0.96
N LYS A 33 9.08 3.76 -0.42
CA LYS A 33 9.46 2.58 -1.19
C LYS A 33 8.24 2.02 -1.93
N ARG A 34 8.45 1.65 -3.20
CA ARG A 34 7.40 1.09 -4.05
C ARG A 34 6.88 -0.25 -3.51
N LEU A 35 5.56 -0.41 -3.53
CA LEU A 35 4.89 -1.68 -3.26
C LEU A 35 5.00 -2.62 -4.45
N ILE A 36 5.31 -3.88 -4.18
CA ILE A 36 5.19 -4.95 -5.16
C ILE A 36 3.75 -5.49 -5.20
N VAL A 37 3.41 -6.23 -6.25
CA VAL A 37 2.04 -6.73 -6.47
C VAL A 37 1.51 -7.55 -5.29
N GLU A 38 2.35 -8.42 -4.71
CA GLU A 38 1.97 -9.23 -3.55
C GLU A 38 1.67 -8.39 -2.31
N GLU A 39 2.45 -7.34 -2.05
CA GLU A 39 2.21 -6.43 -0.92
C GLU A 39 0.90 -5.67 -1.12
N SER A 40 0.61 -5.23 -2.36
CA SER A 40 -0.68 -4.63 -2.69
C SER A 40 -1.83 -5.61 -2.49
N ALA A 41 -1.69 -6.87 -2.88
CA ALA A 41 -2.70 -7.90 -2.66
C ALA A 41 -2.94 -8.14 -1.15
N LYS A 42 -1.88 -8.17 -0.34
CA LYS A 42 -1.97 -8.26 1.13
C LYS A 42 -2.75 -7.11 1.74
N LEU A 43 -2.53 -5.87 1.28
CA LEU A 43 -3.30 -4.71 1.75
C LEU A 43 -4.77 -4.78 1.31
N LEU A 44 -5.02 -5.25 0.08
CA LEU A 44 -6.38 -5.37 -0.46
C LEU A 44 -7.21 -6.49 0.20
N SER A 45 -6.58 -7.50 0.79
CA SER A 45 -7.30 -8.57 1.49
C SER A 45 -7.69 -8.23 2.93
N VAL A 46 -7.27 -7.07 3.45
CA VAL A 46 -7.60 -6.61 4.80
C VAL A 46 -9.08 -6.24 4.90
N SER A 47 -9.80 -6.90 5.81
CA SER A 47 -11.20 -6.58 6.14
C SER A 47 -11.40 -6.03 7.57
N SER A 48 -10.36 -6.06 8.42
CA SER A 48 -10.44 -5.54 9.78
C SER A 48 -10.50 -4.01 9.78
N SER A 49 -11.49 -3.44 10.46
CA SER A 49 -11.67 -1.98 10.56
C SER A 49 -10.45 -1.27 11.18
N VAL A 50 -9.80 -1.92 12.15
CA VAL A 50 -8.60 -1.39 12.81
C VAL A 50 -7.43 -1.29 11.82
N LEU A 51 -7.21 -2.34 11.03
CA LEU A 51 -6.13 -2.36 10.04
C LEU A 51 -6.43 -1.45 8.85
N LEU A 52 -7.68 -1.39 8.40
CA LEU A 52 -8.12 -0.45 7.36
C LEU A 52 -7.86 1.01 7.78
N LYS A 53 -8.12 1.35 9.04
CA LYS A 53 -7.79 2.67 9.57
C LYS A 53 -6.29 2.97 9.45
N LYS A 54 -5.41 2.04 9.83
CA LYS A 54 -3.95 2.20 9.68
C LYS A 54 -3.55 2.44 8.21
N ILE A 55 -4.17 1.72 7.27
CA ILE A 55 -3.93 1.88 5.83
C ILE A 55 -4.32 3.29 5.38
N TYR A 56 -5.53 3.76 5.72
CA TYR A 56 -5.98 5.09 5.34
C TYR A 56 -5.17 6.21 5.99
N ASP A 57 -4.82 6.07 7.26
CA ASP A 57 -3.95 7.03 7.97
C ASP A 57 -2.58 7.14 7.28
N THR A 58 -2.00 6.00 6.87
CA THR A 58 -0.72 5.95 6.15
C THR A 58 -0.84 6.59 4.76
N ALA A 59 -1.92 6.31 4.02
CA ALA A 59 -2.17 6.93 2.71
C ALA A 59 -2.33 8.46 2.83
N SER A 60 -3.03 8.92 3.86
CA SER A 60 -3.19 10.35 4.17
C SER A 60 -1.85 11.02 4.49
N TYR A 61 -1.04 10.39 5.34
CA TYR A 61 0.33 10.84 5.64
C TYR A 61 1.17 11.01 4.36
N LEU A 62 1.18 10.00 3.49
CA LEU A 62 1.95 10.03 2.25
C LEU A 62 1.44 11.10 1.28
N LYS A 63 0.12 11.21 1.10
CA LYS A 63 -0.50 12.28 0.29
C LYS A 63 -0.02 13.65 0.77
N ASN A 64 -0.08 13.89 2.08
CA ASN A 64 0.34 15.16 2.66
C ASN A 64 1.84 15.38 2.46
N ALA A 65 2.68 14.40 2.72
CA ALA A 65 4.12 14.55 2.55
C ALA A 65 4.52 14.89 1.10
N VAL A 66 3.90 14.24 0.10
CA VAL A 66 4.11 14.55 -1.33
C VAL A 66 3.57 15.93 -1.69
N LEU A 67 2.38 16.29 -1.23
CA LEU A 67 1.77 17.60 -1.52
C LEU A 67 2.56 18.76 -0.89
N HIS A 68 3.09 18.59 0.32
CA HIS A 68 3.95 19.58 0.96
C HIS A 68 5.26 19.77 0.18
N GLN A 69 5.89 18.69 -0.29
CA GLN A 69 7.05 18.80 -1.18
C GLN A 69 6.72 19.52 -2.49
N LYS A 70 5.55 19.26 -3.09
CA LYS A 70 5.17 19.91 -4.36
C LYS A 70 4.99 21.42 -4.21
N LYS A 71 4.45 21.91 -3.08
CA LYS A 71 4.27 23.35 -2.84
C LYS A 71 5.61 24.10 -2.72
N THR A 72 6.67 23.45 -2.23
CA THR A 72 8.00 24.08 -2.10
C THR A 72 8.72 24.28 -3.44
N TYR A 73 8.35 23.55 -4.50
CA TYR A 73 8.99 23.67 -5.82
C TYR A 73 8.31 24.66 -6.78
N VAL A 74 7.10 25.14 -6.48
CA VAL A 74 6.36 26.10 -7.34
C VAL A 74 6.63 27.56 -6.93
N GLY A 75 7.50 27.78 -5.93
CA GLY A 75 7.87 29.11 -5.42
C GLY A 75 9.32 29.50 -5.70
N LYS A 76 9.93 29.03 -6.79
CA LYS A 76 11.24 29.46 -7.27
C LYS A 76 11.20 29.80 -8.75
#